data_AF-A0A419IXS4-F1
#
_entry.id   AF-A0A419IXS4-F1
#
_cell.length_a   1.000
_cell.length_b   1.000
_cell.length_c   1.000
_cell.angle_alpha   90.00
_cell.angle_beta   90.00
_cell.angle_gamma   90.00
#
_symmetry.space_group_name_H-M   'P 1'
#
loop_
_entity.id
_entity.type
_entity.pdbx_description
1 polymer ?
#
loop_
_entity_poly.entity_id
_entity_poly.type
_entity_poly.pdbx_seq_one_letter_code
_entity_poly.pdbx_strand_id
1 'polypeptide(L)' 'MEFLNLFSLYPLPLEGPFLNPSKCGSLDAGSFLQPDCDRLDELIDEFEDAVKIITIAPELNGAVSVIKEITGRKIIE' A
#
# COMPACT_ATOMS: atom_id res chain seq x y z
N MET A 1 1.82 14.11 -20.15
CA MET A 1 1.39 15.17 -19.21
C MET A 1 -0.08 15.08 -18.81
N GLU A 2 -0.99 14.48 -19.60
CA GLU A 2 -2.41 14.35 -19.19
C GLU A 2 -2.69 13.23 -18.16
N PHE A 3 -1.93 12.13 -18.14
CA PHE A 3 -2.18 11.00 -17.24
C PHE A 3 -2.03 11.33 -15.75
N LEU A 4 -1.10 12.22 -15.37
CA LEU A 4 -0.87 12.58 -13.96
C LEU A 4 -2.03 13.40 -13.38
N ASN A 5 -2.77 14.15 -14.19
CA ASN A 5 -3.93 14.92 -13.73
C ASN A 5 -5.13 14.03 -13.35
N LEU A 6 -5.20 12.79 -13.86
CA LEU A 6 -6.29 11.88 -13.53
C LEU A 6 -6.18 11.37 -12.08
N PHE A 7 -4.97 11.10 -11.61
CA PHE A 7 -4.72 10.65 -10.22
C PHE A 7 -5.04 11.72 -9.19
N SER A 8 -4.97 13.00 -9.57
CA SER A 8 -5.43 14.10 -8.71
C SER A 8 -6.95 14.09 -8.47
N LEU A 9 -7.74 13.44 -9.35
CA LEU A 9 -9.20 13.36 -9.23
C LEU A 9 -9.65 12.02 -8.64
N TYR A 10 -8.91 10.94 -8.91
CA TYR A 10 -9.21 9.60 -8.42
C TYR A 10 -7.92 8.95 -7.90
N PRO A 11 -7.74 8.85 -6.57
CA PRO A 11 -6.57 8.19 -6.01
C PRO A 11 -6.55 6.72 -6.42
N LEU A 12 -5.35 6.19 -6.62
CA LEU A 12 -5.13 4.78 -6.93
C LEU A 12 -5.13 3.97 -5.63
N PRO A 13 -6.09 3.06 -5.42
CA PRO A 13 -6.02 2.13 -4.31
C PRO A 13 -5.01 1.02 -4.62
N LEU A 14 -4.22 0.63 -3.62
CA LEU A 14 -3.38 -0.57 -3.66
C LEU A 14 -3.97 -1.64 -2.72
N GLU A 15 -4.49 -2.72 -3.29
CA GLU A 15 -4.95 -3.88 -2.53
C GLU A 15 -3.77 -4.82 -2.26
N GLY A 16 -2.93 -4.46 -1.28
CA GLY A 16 -1.68 -5.15 -0.96
C GLY A 16 -0.42 -4.36 -1.37
N PRO A 17 0.79 -4.96 -1.27
CA PRO A 17 1.07 -6.39 -1.11
C PRO A 17 1.12 -6.90 0.35
N PHE A 18 0.92 -6.03 1.34
CA PHE A 18 1.07 -6.36 2.77
C PHE A 18 -0.16 -7.08 3.35
N LEU A 19 -0.52 -8.21 2.77
CA LEU A 19 -1.72 -8.98 3.10
C LEU A 19 -1.38 -10.35 3.67
N ASN A 20 -2.32 -10.91 4.44
CA ASN A 20 -2.16 -12.23 5.03
C ASN A 20 -2.43 -13.32 3.97
N PRO A 21 -1.44 -14.18 3.62
CA PRO A 21 -1.63 -15.25 2.62
C PRO A 21 -2.77 -16.21 2.95
N SER A 22 -3.07 -16.44 4.23
CA SER A 22 -4.17 -17.29 4.67
C SER A 22 -5.56 -16.66 4.50
N LYS A 23 -5.61 -15.35 4.19
CA LYS A 23 -6.83 -14.58 3.95
C LYS A 23 -6.85 -13.94 2.54
N CYS A 24 -6.13 -14.54 1.58
CA CYS A 24 -5.89 -13.96 0.24
C CYS A 24 -7.12 -13.89 -0.68
N GLY A 25 -8.18 -14.65 -0.42
CA GLY A 25 -9.35 -14.67 -1.30
C GLY A 25 -8.99 -15.10 -2.73
N SER A 26 -9.20 -14.20 -3.69
CA SER A 26 -8.86 -14.41 -5.11
C SER A 26 -7.51 -13.84 -5.55
N LEU A 27 -6.75 -13.21 -4.63
CA LEU A 27 -5.44 -12.64 -4.92
C LEU A 27 -4.37 -13.73 -4.95
N ASP A 28 -3.30 -13.52 -5.73
CA ASP A 28 -2.13 -14.40 -5.72
C ASP A 28 -1.32 -14.18 -4.45
N ALA A 29 -1.50 -15.09 -3.48
CA ALA A 29 -0.77 -15.07 -2.23
C ALA A 29 0.76 -15.13 -2.39
N GLY A 30 1.27 -15.64 -3.53
CA GLY A 30 2.70 -15.65 -3.85
C GLY A 30 3.30 -14.27 -4.09
N SER A 31 2.46 -13.26 -4.36
CA SER A 31 2.86 -11.86 -4.57
C SER A 31 2.90 -11.04 -3.27
N PHE A 32 2.41 -11.60 -2.15
CA PHE A 32 2.33 -10.85 -0.89
C PHE A 32 3.70 -10.69 -0.24
N LEU A 33 3.89 -9.55 0.39
CA LEU A 33 5.13 -9.19 1.08
C LEU A 33 4.87 -9.01 2.58
N GLN A 34 5.88 -9.31 3.40
CA GLN A 34 5.84 -8.90 4.79
C GLN A 34 5.87 -7.36 4.86
N PRO A 35 5.03 -6.73 5.70
CA PRO A 35 5.08 -5.31 5.90
C PRO A 35 6.45 -4.86 6.42
N ASP A 36 7.04 -3.89 5.74
CA ASP A 36 8.34 -3.31 6.05
C ASP A 36 8.40 -1.90 5.46
N CYS A 37 9.03 -0.94 6.16
CA CYS A 37 9.04 0.45 5.71
C CYS A 37 9.91 0.66 4.47
N ASP A 38 11.02 -0.08 4.32
CA ASP A 38 11.87 0.05 3.13
C ASP A 38 11.11 -0.48 1.89
N ARG A 39 10.35 -1.58 2.05
CA ARG A 39 9.45 -2.09 1.00
C ARG A 39 8.30 -1.14 0.68
N LEU A 40 7.76 -0.44 1.69
CA LEU A 40 6.74 0.58 1.47
C LEU A 40 7.32 1.70 0.62
N ASP A 41 8.53 2.17 0.95
CA ASP A 41 9.23 3.22 0.20
C ASP A 41 9.44 2.80 -1.24
N GLU A 42 9.94 1.58 -1.48
CA GLU A 42 10.08 1.02 -2.84
C GLU A 42 8.73 0.93 -3.59
N LEU A 43 7.64 0.62 -2.89
CA LEU A 43 6.31 0.44 -3.49
C LEU A 43 5.69 1.76 -3.96
N ILE A 44 5.89 2.84 -3.20
CA ILE A 44 5.26 4.14 -3.47
C ILE A 44 6.21 5.17 -4.06
N ASP A 45 7.49 4.83 -4.26
CA ASP A 45 8.47 5.69 -4.91
C ASP A 45 7.93 6.21 -6.25
N GLU A 46 8.08 7.50 -6.50
CA GLU A 46 7.49 8.24 -7.64
C GLU A 46 5.94 8.27 -7.72
N PHE A 47 5.21 7.58 -6.82
CA PHE A 47 3.74 7.45 -6.85
C PHE A 47 3.02 7.99 -5.61
N GLU A 48 3.71 8.62 -4.65
CA GLU A 48 3.11 9.14 -3.41
C GLU A 48 1.91 10.09 -3.64
N ASP A 49 1.90 10.82 -4.75
CA ASP A 49 0.80 11.71 -5.11
C ASP A 49 -0.42 10.97 -5.66
N ALA A 50 -0.23 9.78 -6.24
CA ALA A 50 -1.29 8.98 -6.82
C ALA A 50 -1.88 7.96 -5.84
N VAL A 51 -1.04 7.33 -5.02
CA VAL A 51 -1.44 6.32 -4.05
C VAL A 51 -1.92 7.00 -2.77
N LYS A 52 -3.22 6.92 -2.49
CA LYS A 52 -3.80 7.47 -1.24
C LYS A 52 -4.48 6.43 -0.35
N ILE A 53 -4.63 5.21 -0.84
CA ILE A 53 -5.27 4.11 -0.10
C ILE A 53 -4.42 2.85 -0.29
N ILE A 54 -4.00 2.21 0.80
CA ILE A 54 -3.26 0.94 0.78
C ILE A 54 -3.87 -0.02 1.80
N THR A 55 -4.36 -1.18 1.34
CA THR A 55 -4.89 -2.21 2.23
C THR A 55 -3.76 -3.02 2.87
N ILE A 56 -3.72 -3.04 4.20
CA ILE A 56 -2.72 -3.75 5.00
C ILE A 56 -3.42 -4.71 5.96
N ALA A 57 -2.88 -5.93 6.12
CA ALA A 57 -3.31 -6.85 7.18
C ALA A 57 -2.63 -6.47 8.52
N PRO A 58 -3.35 -5.89 9.49
CA PRO A 58 -2.76 -5.32 10.69
C PRO A 58 -2.17 -6.36 11.65
N GLU A 59 -2.54 -7.64 11.50
CA GLU A 59 -2.02 -8.73 12.34
C GLU A 59 -0.59 -9.17 12.00
N LEU A 60 -0.04 -8.72 10.86
CA LEU A 60 1.29 -9.13 10.41
C LEU A 60 2.39 -8.43 11.21
N ASN A 61 3.54 -9.10 11.35
CA ASN A 61 4.73 -8.46 11.91
C ASN A 61 5.13 -7.27 11.02
N GLY A 62 5.50 -6.14 11.63
CA GLY A 62 5.85 -4.92 10.92
C GLY A 62 4.66 -4.05 10.48
N ALA A 63 3.42 -4.57 10.45
CA ALA A 63 2.26 -3.85 9.92
C ALA A 63 2.02 -2.52 10.65
N VAL A 64 2.10 -2.50 11.98
CA VAL A 64 1.91 -1.28 12.79
C VAL A 64 2.93 -0.19 12.43
N SER A 65 4.16 -0.56 12.09
CA SER A 65 5.19 0.41 11.68
C SER A 65 4.85 1.01 10.32
N VAL A 66 4.47 0.18 9.35
CA VAL A 66 4.05 0.62 8.02
C VAL A 66 2.80 1.50 8.09
N ILE A 67 1.78 1.12 8.88
CA ILE A 67 0.54 1.89 9.08
C ILE A 67 0.86 3.30 9.61
N LYS A 68 1.76 3.40 10.60
CA LYS A 68 2.22 4.70 11.12
C LYS A 68 2.92 5.54 10.06
N GLU A 69 3.77 4.91 9.26
CA GLU A 69 4.51 5.57 8.18
C GLU A 69 3.56 6.15 7.13
N ILE A 70 2.61 5.35 6.62
CA ILE A 70 1.64 5.81 5.62
C ILE A 70 0.70 6.88 6.17
N THR A 71 0.31 6.80 7.45
CA THR A 71 -0.51 7.83 8.11
C THR A 71 0.23 9.17 8.17
N GLY A 72 1.54 9.15 8.45
CA GLY A 72 2.40 10.34 8.41
C GLY A 72 2.47 10.99 7.02
N ARG A 73 2.32 10.19 5.97
CA ARG A 73 2.34 10.60 4.55
C ARG A 73 0.95 10.95 3.98
N LYS A 74 -0.10 10.96 4.81
CA LYS A 74 -1.51 11.19 4.41
C LYS A 74 -2.06 10.13 3.45
N ILE A 75 -1.52 8.92 3.52
CA ILE A 75 -2.06 7.73 2.87
C ILE A 75 -2.94 7.02 3.91
N ILE A 76 -4.13 6.60 3.49
CA ILE A 76 -5.13 5.94 4.33
C ILE A 76 -5.00 4.42 4.17
N GLU A 77 -5.31 3.67 5.22
CA GLU A 77 -5.40 2.20 5.20
C GLU A 77 -6.79 1.67 4.82
#